data_AF-A0AAE3VPV5-F1
#
_entry.id   AF-A0AAE3VPV5-F1
#
_cell.length_a   1.000
_cell.length_b   1.000
_cell.length_c   1.000
_cell.angle_alpha   90.00
_cell.angle_beta   90.00
_cell.angle_gamma   90.00
#
_symmetry.space_group_name_H-M   'P 1'
#
loop_
_entity.id
_entity.type
_entity.pdbx_description
1 polymer ?
#
loop_
_entity_poly.entity_id
_entity_poly.type
_entity_poly.pdbx_seq_one_letter_code
_entity_poly.pdbx_strand_id
1 'polypeptide(L)'
;MGVAAVAWPFIDQMNPDAAALALATTEVNVSSMSPGQSITVSWRGKPVFVRYRTEEEVNAAKETPLSDLKDPVARNENLQGDAPATDENRGAPDKEAWLIMVGICTHLGCVPIGEAGSFNGWFCPCHGSVYDTAGRIRSGPAPTNLPIPTYQFTADTVIRIG
;
A
#
# COMPACT_ATOMS: atom_id res chain seq x y z
N MET A 1 -6.42 1.42 44.48
CA MET A 1 -7.02 0.38 43.61
C MET A 1 -8.40 0.75 43.05
N GLY A 2 -9.25 1.56 43.72
CA GLY A 2 -10.60 1.88 43.22
C GLY A 2 -10.70 2.90 42.06
N VAL A 3 -9.87 3.95 42.05
CA VAL A 3 -9.96 5.01 41.02
C VAL A 3 -9.56 4.51 39.63
N ALA A 4 -8.53 3.65 39.54
CA ALA A 4 -8.11 3.04 38.27
C ALA A 4 -9.21 2.14 37.67
N ALA A 5 -9.96 1.41 38.51
CA ALA A 5 -11.06 0.55 38.08
C ALA A 5 -12.27 1.35 37.55
N VAL A 6 -12.46 2.61 37.97
CA VAL A 6 -13.53 3.49 37.48
C VAL A 6 -13.10 4.24 36.23
N ALA A 7 -11.85 4.68 36.13
CA ALA A 7 -11.35 5.41 34.96
C ALA A 7 -11.16 4.49 33.73
N TRP A 8 -10.82 3.22 33.95
CA TRP A 8 -10.51 2.28 32.86
C TRP A 8 -11.65 2.12 31.85
N PRO A 9 -12.92 1.85 32.23
CA PRO A 9 -14.01 1.73 31.25
C PRO A 9 -14.24 2.99 30.39
N PHE A 10 -14.01 4.19 30.94
CA PHE A 10 -14.17 5.45 30.19
C PHE A 10 -13.03 5.70 29.21
N ILE A 11 -11.84 5.17 29.49
CA ILE A 11 -10.72 5.16 28.54
C ILE A 11 -10.97 4.07 27.48
N ASP A 12 -11.40 2.89 27.93
CA ASP A 12 -11.58 1.72 27.08
C ASP A 12 -12.73 1.89 26.07
N GLN A 13 -13.81 2.60 26.43
CA GLN A 13 -14.90 2.90 25.49
C GLN A 13 -14.47 3.80 24.30
N MET A 14 -13.26 4.38 24.33
CA MET A 14 -12.68 5.14 23.21
C MET A 14 -11.83 4.26 22.28
N ASN A 15 -11.54 3.01 22.66
CA ASN A 15 -10.89 2.03 21.79
C ASN A 15 -11.86 1.53 20.69
N PRO A 16 -11.33 0.95 19.60
CA PRO A 16 -12.16 0.34 18.55
C PRO A 16 -13.07 -0.76 19.11
N ASP A 17 -14.35 -0.73 18.71
CA ASP A 17 -15.32 -1.75 19.10
C ASP A 17 -15.19 -3.04 18.28
N ALA A 18 -15.95 -4.07 18.66
CA ALA A 18 -15.91 -5.36 17.98
C ALA A 18 -16.30 -5.28 16.49
N ALA A 19 -17.17 -4.34 16.11
CA ALA A 19 -17.57 -4.14 14.72
C ALA A 19 -16.43 -3.54 13.89
N ALA A 20 -15.66 -2.59 14.45
CA ALA A 20 -14.47 -2.05 13.82
C ALA A 20 -13.37 -3.11 13.63
N LEU A 21 -13.24 -4.07 14.56
CA LEU A 21 -12.29 -5.17 14.47
C LEU A 21 -12.73 -6.29 13.51
N ALA A 22 -14.03 -6.43 13.24
CA ALA A 22 -14.60 -7.51 12.42
C ALA A 22 -14.48 -7.30 10.90
N LEU A 23 -13.87 -6.20 10.43
CA LEU A 23 -13.68 -5.93 9.00
C LEU A 23 -12.67 -6.92 8.41
N ALA A 24 -13.18 -8.00 7.82
CA ALA A 24 -12.37 -9.13 7.38
C ALA A 24 -11.63 -8.84 6.07
N THR A 25 -12.36 -8.74 4.95
CA THR A 25 -11.78 -8.81 3.60
C THR A 25 -12.57 -8.02 2.56
N THR A 26 -11.94 -7.59 1.47
CA THR A 26 -12.57 -6.94 0.32
C THR A 26 -12.22 -7.70 -0.96
N GLU A 27 -13.22 -8.08 -1.77
CA GLU A 27 -12.99 -8.64 -3.11
C GLU A 27 -13.08 -7.57 -4.19
N VAL A 28 -12.17 -7.63 -5.15
CA VAL A 28 -12.04 -6.67 -6.25
C VAL A 28 -11.91 -7.44 -7.56
N ASN A 29 -12.86 -7.22 -8.46
CA ASN A 29 -12.78 -7.73 -9.82
C ASN A 29 -12.05 -6.72 -10.71
N VAL A 30 -10.95 -7.15 -11.33
CA VAL A 30 -10.06 -6.31 -12.15
C VAL A 30 -10.12 -6.66 -13.64
N SER A 31 -11.12 -7.44 -14.08
CA SER A 31 -11.22 -7.92 -15.47
C SER A 31 -11.34 -6.83 -16.53
N SER A 32 -11.85 -5.65 -16.16
CA SER A 32 -12.04 -4.51 -17.07
C SER A 32 -10.87 -3.53 -17.08
N MET A 33 -9.83 -3.76 -16.26
CA MET A 33 -8.70 -2.84 -16.16
C MET A 33 -7.74 -3.04 -17.33
N SER A 34 -7.36 -1.93 -17.94
CA SER A 34 -6.29 -1.84 -18.95
C SER A 34 -4.95 -1.47 -18.28
N PRO A 35 -3.80 -1.81 -18.89
CA PRO A 35 -2.51 -1.32 -18.43
C PRO A 35 -2.47 0.20 -18.29
N GLY A 36 -1.84 0.69 -17.23
CA GLY A 36 -1.80 2.09 -16.81
C GLY A 36 -3.01 2.53 -15.97
N GLN A 37 -4.07 1.72 -15.83
CA GLN A 37 -5.21 2.09 -14.99
C GLN A 37 -4.96 1.80 -13.51
N SER A 38 -5.52 2.68 -12.69
CA SER A 38 -5.54 2.58 -11.23
C SER A 38 -6.97 2.71 -10.73
N ILE A 39 -7.36 1.85 -9.80
CA ILE A 39 -8.60 1.98 -9.04
C ILE A 39 -8.26 2.07 -7.55
N THR A 40 -9.13 2.75 -6.80
CA THR A 40 -9.03 2.83 -5.34
C THR A 40 -10.22 2.13 -4.73
N VAL A 41 -9.96 1.16 -3.86
CA VAL A 41 -10.97 0.41 -3.11
C VAL A 41 -10.84 0.69 -1.62
N SER A 42 -11.94 0.55 -0.87
CA SER A 42 -11.92 0.69 0.58
C SER A 42 -11.69 -0.68 1.25
N TRP A 43 -10.72 -0.76 2.15
CA TRP A 43 -10.45 -1.92 3.00
C TRP A 43 -10.15 -1.45 4.41
N ARG A 44 -10.95 -1.88 5.39
CA ARG A 44 -10.84 -1.44 6.81
C ARG A 44 -10.82 0.09 6.97
N GLY A 45 -11.58 0.81 6.14
CA GLY A 45 -11.59 2.28 6.10
C GLY A 45 -10.34 2.93 5.49
N LYS A 46 -9.36 2.13 5.03
CA LYS A 46 -8.16 2.59 4.34
C LYS A 46 -8.35 2.49 2.82
N PRO A 47 -7.92 3.50 2.04
CA PRO A 47 -7.85 3.36 0.60
C PRO A 47 -6.74 2.37 0.23
N VAL A 48 -7.04 1.43 -0.65
CA VAL A 48 -6.06 0.52 -1.27
C VAL A 48 -6.05 0.81 -2.76
N PHE A 49 -4.88 1.13 -3.29
CA PHE A 49 -4.65 1.24 -4.72
C PHE A 49 -4.47 -0.14 -5.31
N VAL A 50 -5.22 -0.42 -6.37
CA VAL A 50 -5.00 -1.55 -7.25
C VAL A 50 -4.62 -0.95 -8.60
N ARG A 51 -3.35 -1.10 -8.97
CA ARG A 51 -2.79 -0.58 -10.22
C ARG A 51 -2.42 -1.74 -11.14
N TYR A 52 -2.86 -1.64 -12.39
CA TYR A 52 -2.32 -2.45 -13.46
C TYR A 52 -1.25 -1.63 -14.19
N ARG A 53 0.02 -1.91 -13.90
CA ARG A 53 1.15 -1.15 -14.43
C ARG A 53 1.41 -1.45 -15.91
N THR A 54 1.93 -0.47 -16.64
CA THR A 54 2.46 -0.70 -17.99
C THR A 54 3.79 -1.43 -17.94
N GLU A 55 4.21 -2.00 -19.07
CA GLU A 55 5.52 -2.66 -19.18
C GLU A 55 6.67 -1.69 -18.88
N GLU A 56 6.56 -0.44 -19.34
CA GLU A 56 7.54 0.62 -19.07
C GLU A 56 7.67 0.91 -17.57
N GLU A 57 6.55 0.95 -16.84
CA GLU A 57 6.54 1.19 -15.39
C GLU A 57 7.16 0.04 -14.60
N VAL A 58 6.94 -1.20 -15.03
CA VAL A 58 7.55 -2.41 -14.46
C VAL A 58 9.05 -2.40 -14.71
N ASN A 59 9.48 -2.14 -15.94
CA ASN A 59 10.89 -2.12 -16.30
C ASN A 59 11.63 -0.99 -15.55
N ALA A 60 11.07 0.22 -15.49
CA ALA A 60 11.64 1.32 -14.71
C ALA A 60 11.79 0.99 -13.22
N ALA A 61 10.84 0.25 -12.65
CA ALA A 61 10.92 -0.19 -11.26
C ALA A 61 12.02 -1.24 -11.05
N LYS A 62 12.17 -2.19 -11.99
CA LYS A 62 13.22 -3.23 -11.98
C LYS A 62 14.63 -2.67 -12.12
N GLU A 63 14.80 -1.63 -12.93
CA GLU A 63 16.09 -0.97 -13.15
C GLU A 63 16.55 -0.11 -11.97
N THR A 64 15.67 0.21 -11.02
CA THR A 64 16.03 1.03 -9.85
C THR A 64 16.87 0.23 -8.85
N PRO A 65 18.14 0.61 -8.60
CA PRO A 65 18.98 -0.05 -7.61
C PRO A 65 18.46 0.14 -6.18
N LEU A 66 18.64 -0.88 -5.31
CA LEU A 66 18.24 -0.79 -3.90
C LEU A 66 18.97 0.34 -3.15
N SER A 67 20.18 0.69 -3.56
CA SER A 67 20.97 1.80 -2.98
C SER A 67 20.34 3.17 -3.18
N ASP A 68 19.47 3.30 -4.19
CA ASP A 68 18.83 4.57 -4.56
C ASP A 68 17.48 4.76 -3.84
N LEU A 69 17.09 3.77 -3.05
CA LEU A 69 15.85 3.78 -2.27
C LEU A 69 16.11 4.29 -0.87
N LYS A 70 15.24 5.19 -0.39
CA LYS A 70 15.27 5.66 0.99
C LYS A 70 14.88 4.55 1.97
N ASP A 71 13.98 3.67 1.55
CA ASP A 71 13.56 2.47 2.30
C ASP A 71 13.85 1.22 1.45
N PRO A 72 14.91 0.45 1.75
CA PRO A 72 15.27 -0.73 0.99
C PRO A 72 14.41 -1.95 1.33
N VAL A 73 13.39 -1.82 2.19
CA VAL A 73 12.52 -2.92 2.63
C VAL A 73 11.21 -2.92 1.84
N ALA A 74 10.74 -4.09 1.41
CA ALA A 74 9.59 -4.25 0.53
C ALA A 74 8.27 -3.80 1.17
N ARG A 75 8.15 -3.78 2.50
CA ARG A 75 6.90 -3.47 3.23
C ARG A 75 5.72 -4.31 2.72
N ASN A 76 5.97 -5.60 2.49
CA ASN A 76 5.00 -6.52 1.92
C ASN A 76 4.63 -7.60 2.94
N GLU A 77 3.38 -7.56 3.42
CA GLU A 77 2.87 -8.49 4.44
C GLU A 77 2.74 -9.93 3.92
N ASN A 78 2.84 -10.14 2.60
CA ASN A 78 2.80 -11.47 1.97
C ASN A 78 4.18 -12.15 1.95
N LEU A 79 5.26 -11.43 2.30
CA LEU A 79 6.63 -11.93 2.34
C LEU A 79 7.13 -12.07 3.78
N GLN A 80 8.13 -12.93 3.99
CA GLN A 80 8.73 -13.13 5.31
C GLN A 80 9.81 -12.09 5.59
N GLY A 81 9.78 -11.51 6.79
CA GLY A 81 10.82 -10.60 7.29
C GLY A 81 10.99 -9.33 6.46
N ASP A 82 12.19 -8.75 6.51
CA ASP A 82 12.53 -7.52 5.79
C ASP A 82 13.04 -7.83 4.37
N ALA A 83 12.18 -8.44 3.55
CA ALA A 83 12.49 -8.69 2.14
C ALA A 83 12.89 -7.38 1.42
N PRO A 84 13.85 -7.41 0.47
CA PRO A 84 14.33 -6.19 -0.19
C PRO A 84 13.25 -5.59 -1.11
N ALA A 85 13.24 -4.25 -1.24
CA ALA A 85 12.30 -3.48 -2.06
C ALA A 85 12.56 -3.55 -3.58
N THR A 86 12.89 -4.75 -4.08
CA THR A 86 12.94 -5.04 -5.52
C THR A 86 11.53 -4.95 -6.12
N ASP A 87 11.44 -4.73 -7.43
CA ASP A 87 10.14 -4.71 -8.11
C ASP A 87 9.38 -6.03 -7.94
N GLU A 88 10.08 -7.17 -8.05
CA GLU A 88 9.53 -8.50 -7.85
C GLU A 88 8.86 -8.67 -6.48
N ASN A 89 9.47 -8.14 -5.41
CA ASN A 89 8.92 -8.21 -4.06
C ASN A 89 7.79 -7.20 -3.80
N ARG A 90 7.54 -6.28 -4.74
CA ARG A 90 6.50 -5.24 -4.66
C ARG A 90 5.30 -5.57 -5.55
N GLY A 91 5.54 -6.11 -6.74
CA GLY A 91 4.51 -6.60 -7.64
C GLY A 91 3.86 -7.90 -7.15
N ALA A 92 2.74 -8.27 -7.77
CA ALA A 92 2.11 -9.54 -7.46
C ALA A 92 2.94 -10.73 -7.99
N PRO A 93 3.11 -11.81 -7.20
CA PRO A 93 3.78 -13.02 -7.65
C PRO A 93 3.16 -13.55 -8.95
N ASP A 94 4.01 -13.90 -9.92
CA ASP A 94 3.63 -14.35 -11.27
C ASP A 94 2.76 -13.36 -12.09
N LYS A 95 2.55 -12.15 -11.55
CA LYS A 95 1.64 -11.12 -12.04
C LYS A 95 2.24 -9.73 -11.77
N GLU A 96 3.54 -9.56 -11.99
CA GLU A 96 4.33 -8.41 -11.53
C GLU A 96 3.73 -7.04 -11.92
N ALA A 97 3.04 -6.96 -13.06
CA ALA A 97 2.35 -5.73 -13.48
C ALA A 97 1.27 -5.27 -12.48
N TRP A 98 0.70 -6.16 -11.68
CA TRP A 98 -0.27 -5.82 -10.65
C TRP A 98 0.42 -5.34 -9.38
N LEU A 99 0.08 -4.13 -8.96
CA LEU A 99 0.54 -3.52 -7.72
C LEU A 99 -0.67 -3.22 -6.81
N ILE A 100 -0.66 -3.81 -5.61
CA ILE A 100 -1.71 -3.69 -4.61
C ILE A 100 -1.10 -3.09 -3.36
N MET A 101 -1.46 -1.86 -3.01
CA MET A 101 -0.84 -1.17 -1.87
C MET A 101 -1.80 -0.24 -1.17
N VAL A 102 -1.61 -0.08 0.14
CA VAL A 102 -2.37 0.88 0.94
C VAL A 102 -2.00 2.30 0.49
N GLY A 103 -2.98 3.03 -0.01
CA GLY A 103 -2.86 4.39 -0.53
C GLY A 103 -2.78 5.45 0.57
N ILE A 104 -2.04 5.18 1.64
CA ILE A 104 -1.87 6.06 2.79
C ILE A 104 -0.39 6.42 2.87
N CYS A 105 -0.06 7.69 2.65
CA CYS A 105 1.28 8.21 2.75
C CYS A 105 1.86 7.92 4.13
N THR A 106 3.05 7.33 4.17
CA THR A 106 3.69 6.87 5.41
C THR A 106 4.27 8.00 6.26
N HIS A 107 4.19 9.25 5.78
CA HIS A 107 4.50 10.42 6.59
C HIS A 107 3.42 10.64 7.67
N LEU A 108 2.23 11.10 7.27
CA LEU A 108 1.14 11.50 8.19
C LEU A 108 -0.26 11.14 7.64
N GLY A 109 -0.34 10.19 6.71
CA GLY A 109 -1.61 9.54 6.39
C GLY A 109 -2.43 10.11 5.24
N CYS A 110 -1.98 11.17 4.57
CA CYS A 110 -2.67 11.67 3.37
C CYS A 110 -2.69 10.64 2.23
N VAL A 111 -3.67 10.74 1.33
CA VAL A 111 -3.76 9.88 0.14
C VAL A 111 -2.88 10.46 -0.98
N PRO A 112 -1.84 9.75 -1.45
CA PRO A 112 -1.03 10.21 -2.57
C PRO A 112 -1.82 10.22 -3.89
N ILE A 113 -1.53 11.18 -4.76
CA ILE A 113 -2.07 11.28 -6.11
C ILE A 113 -1.22 10.39 -7.02
N GLY A 114 -1.83 9.49 -7.79
CA GLY A 114 -1.13 8.62 -8.73
C GLY A 114 -0.68 9.35 -10.01
N GLU A 115 0.15 8.67 -10.80
CA GLU A 115 0.66 9.12 -12.10
C GLU A 115 1.28 10.51 -12.03
N ALA A 116 1.94 10.79 -10.89
CA ALA A 116 2.39 12.12 -10.52
C ALA A 116 3.76 12.09 -9.83
N GLY A 117 4.36 13.28 -9.72
CA GLY A 117 5.67 13.48 -9.12
C GLY A 117 6.81 13.15 -10.08
N SER A 118 8.05 13.38 -9.62
CA SER A 118 9.25 13.28 -10.45
C SER A 118 9.62 11.85 -10.89
N PHE A 119 8.94 10.83 -10.36
CA PHE A 119 9.19 9.42 -10.67
C PHE A 119 7.98 8.74 -11.31
N ASN A 120 7.00 9.52 -11.80
CA ASN A 120 5.77 9.03 -12.44
C ASN A 120 5.00 7.96 -11.65
N GLY A 121 5.18 7.94 -10.33
CA GLY A 121 4.50 7.03 -9.41
C GLY A 121 3.40 7.78 -8.66
N TRP A 122 3.67 8.15 -7.41
CA TRP A 122 2.72 8.88 -6.59
C TRP A 122 3.31 10.13 -5.96
N PHE A 123 2.52 11.20 -5.89
CA PHE A 123 2.86 12.44 -5.22
C PHE A 123 1.91 12.71 -4.05
N CYS A 124 2.45 12.88 -2.84
CA CYS A 124 1.68 13.26 -1.68
C CYS A 124 1.69 14.80 -1.49
N PRO A 125 0.57 15.51 -1.78
CA PRO A 125 0.54 16.97 -1.80
C PRO A 125 0.68 17.61 -0.41
N CYS A 126 0.44 16.87 0.67
CA CYS A 126 0.49 17.42 2.03
C CYS A 126 1.87 17.96 2.42
N HIS A 127 2.94 17.24 2.09
CA HIS A 127 4.31 17.61 2.47
C HIS A 127 5.36 17.23 1.41
N GLY A 128 4.93 16.93 0.18
CA GLY A 128 5.82 16.71 -0.96
C GLY A 128 6.59 15.39 -0.97
N SER A 129 6.04 14.30 -0.39
CA SER A 129 6.65 12.98 -0.55
C SER A 129 6.38 12.43 -1.96
N VAL A 130 7.40 11.86 -2.59
CA VAL A 130 7.31 11.29 -3.94
C VAL A 130 7.65 9.81 -3.92
N TYR A 131 6.79 8.99 -4.51
CA TYR A 131 6.95 7.56 -4.66
C TYR A 131 7.14 7.20 -6.14
N ASP A 132 7.91 6.15 -6.43
CA ASP A 132 8.08 5.63 -7.80
C ASP A 132 6.95 4.69 -8.23
N THR A 133 7.06 4.11 -9.43
CA THR A 133 6.07 3.22 -10.06
C THR A 133 5.82 1.90 -9.31
N ALA A 134 6.65 1.57 -8.31
CA ALA A 134 6.44 0.43 -7.39
C ALA A 134 5.95 0.89 -5.99
N GLY A 135 5.59 2.17 -5.84
CA GLY A 135 5.14 2.76 -4.58
C GLY A 135 6.26 2.90 -3.55
N ARG A 136 7.52 2.96 -3.99
CA ARG A 136 8.68 3.09 -3.10
C ARG A 136 9.04 4.55 -2.89
N ILE A 137 9.33 4.95 -1.67
CA ILE A 137 9.63 6.34 -1.32
C ILE A 137 10.98 6.76 -1.91
N ARG A 138 10.97 7.83 -2.71
CA ARG A 138 12.16 8.38 -3.38
C ARG A 138 12.61 9.71 -2.80
N SER A 139 11.68 10.53 -2.34
CA SER A 139 12.00 11.84 -1.76
C SER A 139 10.92 12.36 -0.81
N GLY A 140 11.29 13.33 0.02
CA GLY A 140 10.40 13.97 0.99
C GLY A 140 10.40 13.31 2.38
N PRO A 141 9.47 13.74 3.26
CA PRO A 141 9.51 13.38 4.68
C PRO A 141 9.00 11.96 4.99
N ALA A 142 8.20 11.33 4.12
CA ALA A 142 7.75 9.95 4.33
C ALA A 142 8.94 9.01 4.60
N PRO A 143 8.91 8.20 5.67
CA PRO A 143 10.06 7.38 6.05
C PRO A 143 10.14 6.05 5.30
N THR A 144 9.00 5.50 4.84
CA THR A 144 8.92 4.14 4.30
C THR A 144 8.12 4.06 3.00
N ASN A 145 8.28 2.94 2.29
CA ASN A 145 7.48 2.60 1.11
C ASN A 145 5.99 2.44 1.48
N LEU A 146 5.08 2.63 0.51
CA LEU A 146 3.66 2.38 0.74
C LEU A 146 3.44 0.90 1.07
N PRO A 147 2.79 0.54 2.18
CA PRO A 147 2.71 -0.86 2.60
C PRO A 147 1.79 -1.65 1.68
N ILE A 148 2.16 -2.89 1.41
CA ILE A 148 1.37 -3.85 0.64
C ILE A 148 0.60 -4.72 1.66
N PRO A 149 -0.74 -4.68 1.64
CA PRO A 149 -1.55 -5.48 2.58
C PRO A 149 -1.47 -6.96 2.20
N THR A 150 -1.96 -7.84 3.08
CA THR A 150 -2.24 -9.23 2.68
C THR A 150 -3.25 -9.26 1.53
N TYR A 151 -2.96 -10.00 0.46
CA TYR A 151 -3.92 -10.22 -0.62
C TYR A 151 -3.68 -11.57 -1.30
N GLN A 152 -4.68 -12.01 -2.06
CA GLN A 152 -4.60 -13.22 -2.88
C GLN A 152 -5.42 -13.04 -4.15
N PHE A 153 -4.90 -13.52 -5.28
CA PHE A 153 -5.73 -13.76 -6.47
C PHE A 153 -6.55 -15.04 -6.25
N THR A 154 -7.86 -14.90 -6.05
CA THR A 154 -8.78 -16.05 -5.89
C THR A 154 -9.23 -16.62 -7.24
N ALA A 155 -9.07 -15.82 -8.30
CA ALA A 155 -9.19 -16.21 -9.70
C ALA A 155 -8.24 -15.34 -10.54
N ASP A 156 -8.20 -15.54 -11.86
CA ASP A 156 -7.29 -14.79 -12.73
C ASP A 156 -7.47 -13.26 -12.66
N THR A 157 -8.70 -12.81 -12.42
CA THR A 157 -9.10 -11.40 -12.41
C THR A 157 -9.78 -10.98 -11.11
N VAL A 158 -9.72 -11.79 -10.04
CA VAL A 158 -10.34 -11.46 -8.75
C VAL A 158 -9.28 -11.44 -7.66
N ILE A 159 -9.14 -10.29 -7.01
CA ILE A 159 -8.21 -10.05 -5.91
C ILE A 159 -9.00 -9.94 -4.61
N ARG A 160 -8.65 -10.76 -3.62
CA ARG A 160 -9.13 -10.63 -2.25
C ARG A 160 -8.06 -9.95 -1.41
N ILE A 161 -8.42 -8.83 -0.78
CA ILE A 161 -7.55 -8.06 0.13
C ILE A 161 -7.99 -8.34 1.57
N GLY A 162 -7.04 -8.69 2.43
CA GLY A 162 -7.30 -9.13 3.80
C GLY A 162 -7.57 -10.63 3.95
#